data_AF-A0AA35T1B9-F1
#
_entry.id   AF-A0AA35T1B9-F1
#
_cell.length_a   1.000
_cell.length_b   1.000
_cell.length_c   1.000
_cell.angle_alpha   90.00
_cell.angle_beta   90.00
_cell.angle_gamma   90.00
#
_symmetry.space_group_name_H-M   'P 1'
#
loop_
_entity.id
_entity.type
_entity.pdbx_description
1 polymer ?
#
loop_
_entity_poly.entity_id
_entity_poly.type
_entity_poly.pdbx_seq_one_letter_code
_entity_poly.pdbx_strand_id
1 'polypeptide(L)'
;MKELQKRIEKAKLPEHALKAALKELKRLKSLPVQFPEHSVARNYLETLLDLPWSSSTTDTLDLQAARLTLEADHYGLQPVKKRVLEYLAVCQLTQGLKGPILCLVGAPGVGKTSIGRSVAKTLCRKFHRISLGGVCDQSDIRGHRRTYIGSLPGRIMAGLRTVGVRNPVFLLDEVDKLTRGGVHGDPAAALLEVLDPEQNSSFVDHYVGLPFDLSKILFIATANSVATIPAALLDRMEVLEVQGYTSEEKVEIAVRHLLPKQLKQHGLTPDQLTIPPSTLATIANNYTREAGVRGLERNIGAICRSVAVKVAENRGESGKTTPTVVTETMLGDILGPQKFEHEVSERLTRPGVAVGLAWTGMGGEILFIEASRMPGSGELTLTGQLGDVMKESAQIAFNWLRSNASRYGVQCDVPKETDLHIHFPAGAIGKDGPSAGVAIAVALVSLYSRRCVRSDTAMTGEITLRGLVLPVGGIKEKLLAAQRAGIRHVVLPKRNEKDLVELPVNVKVILCCAPLAIMLQKLHHSSILLLQNQLEVSLVSTVEEALTKTFDGGLAPISKL
;
A
#
# COMPACT_ATOMS: atom_id res chain seq x y z
N MET A 1 29.24 -27.93 34.33
CA MET A 1 29.23 -27.10 35.56
C MET A 1 30.33 -26.03 35.60
N LYS A 2 31.62 -26.37 35.50
CA LYS A 2 32.71 -25.36 35.48
C LYS A 2 32.57 -24.32 34.36
N GLU A 3 32.08 -24.74 33.20
CA GLU A 3 31.81 -23.88 32.05
C GLU A 3 30.71 -22.83 32.33
N LEU A 4 29.57 -23.24 32.90
CA LEU A 4 28.48 -22.35 33.26
C LEU A 4 28.90 -21.32 34.32
N GLN A 5 29.75 -21.73 35.27
CA GLN A 5 30.30 -20.82 36.28
C GLN A 5 31.20 -19.75 35.65
N LYS A 6 32.09 -20.13 34.72
CA LYS A 6 32.89 -19.18 33.95
C LYS A 6 32.03 -18.24 33.10
N ARG A 7 30.92 -18.72 32.53
CA ARG A 7 29.99 -17.89 31.76
C ARG A 7 29.29 -16.84 32.63
N ILE A 8 28.87 -17.20 33.85
CA ILE A 8 28.26 -16.27 34.82
C ILE A 8 29.23 -15.13 35.14
N GLU A 9 30.50 -15.44 35.41
CA GLU A 9 31.53 -14.45 35.72
C GLU A 9 31.80 -13.50 34.53
N LYS A 10 31.80 -14.04 33.30
CA LYS A 10 32.00 -13.25 32.08
C LYS A 10 30.81 -12.38 31.67
N ALA A 11 29.58 -12.81 31.99
CA ALA A 11 28.36 -12.16 31.50
C ALA A 11 28.09 -10.76 32.11
N LYS A 12 28.82 -10.37 33.16
CA LYS A 12 28.67 -9.08 33.87
C LYS A 12 27.19 -8.79 34.17
N LEU A 13 26.53 -9.75 34.81
CA LEU A 13 25.12 -9.67 35.15
C LEU A 13 24.88 -8.56 36.18
N PRO A 14 23.74 -7.84 36.11
CA PRO A 14 23.32 -6.96 37.19
C PRO A 14 23.02 -7.77 38.47
N GLU A 15 23.07 -7.12 39.63
CA GLU A 15 23.03 -7.81 40.92
C GLU A 15 21.83 -8.76 41.09
N HIS A 16 20.63 -8.35 40.64
CA HIS A 16 19.43 -9.18 40.74
C HIS A 16 19.52 -10.44 39.88
N ALA A 17 20.03 -10.30 38.65
CA ALA A 17 20.23 -11.42 37.74
C ALA A 17 21.36 -12.34 38.20
N LEU A 18 22.45 -11.78 38.77
CA LEU A 18 23.55 -12.55 39.34
C LEU A 18 23.09 -13.41 40.53
N LYS A 19 22.33 -12.82 41.46
CA LYS A 19 21.75 -13.54 42.60
C LYS A 19 20.87 -14.71 42.14
N ALA A 20 20.02 -14.47 41.13
CA ALA A 20 19.16 -15.51 40.55
C ALA A 20 19.96 -16.62 39.86
N ALA A 21 20.97 -16.26 39.05
CA ALA A 21 21.83 -17.22 38.36
C ALA A 21 22.61 -18.11 39.34
N LEU A 22 23.16 -17.54 40.42
CA LEU A 22 23.88 -18.29 41.45
C LEU A 22 22.95 -19.23 42.24
N LYS A 23 21.71 -18.80 42.53
CA LYS A 23 20.70 -19.64 43.18
C LYS A 23 20.33 -20.84 42.32
N GLU A 24 20.07 -20.63 41.04
CA GLU A 24 19.75 -21.72 40.10
C GLU A 24 20.97 -22.62 39.82
N LEU A 25 22.19 -22.09 39.79
CA LEU A 25 23.40 -22.91 39.68
C LEU A 25 23.57 -23.84 40.90
N LYS A 26 23.28 -23.35 42.11
CA LYS A 26 23.30 -24.19 43.33
C LYS A 26 22.26 -25.31 43.24
N ARG A 27 21.03 -24.98 42.83
CA ARG A 27 19.94 -25.95 42.62
C ARG A 27 20.29 -26.99 41.55
N LEU A 28 20.91 -26.58 40.46
CA LEU A 28 21.35 -27.48 39.39
C LEU A 28 22.43 -28.46 39.86
N LYS A 29 23.32 -28.05 40.79
CA LYS A 29 24.33 -28.95 41.39
C LYS A 29 23.72 -30.02 42.29
N SER A 30 22.59 -29.74 42.96
CA SER A 30 21.93 -30.69 43.86
C SER A 30 20.98 -31.66 43.16
N LEU A 31 20.48 -31.30 41.98
CA LEU A 31 19.51 -32.12 41.25
C LEU A 31 20.19 -33.28 40.49
N PRO A 32 19.69 -34.52 40.63
CA PRO A 32 20.15 -35.63 39.80
C PRO A 32 19.81 -35.42 38.31
N VAL A 33 20.73 -35.79 37.42
CA VAL A 33 20.63 -35.56 35.96
C VAL A 33 19.43 -36.28 35.33
N GLN A 34 18.94 -37.35 35.95
CA GLN A 34 17.82 -38.15 35.45
C GLN A 34 16.46 -37.45 35.58
N PHE A 35 16.34 -36.42 36.44
CA PHE A 35 15.07 -35.72 36.63
C PHE A 35 14.83 -34.66 35.52
N PRO A 36 13.59 -34.53 35.00
CA PRO A 36 13.24 -33.50 34.03
C PRO A 36 13.56 -32.07 34.50
N GLU A 37 13.46 -31.83 35.81
CA GLU A 37 13.77 -30.56 36.46
C GLU A 37 15.23 -30.12 36.26
N HIS A 38 16.17 -31.06 36.15
CA HIS A 38 17.57 -30.76 35.87
C HIS A 38 17.72 -30.14 34.46
N SER A 39 17.01 -30.67 33.46
CA SER A 39 17.00 -30.11 32.10
C SER A 39 16.36 -28.71 32.08
N VAL A 40 15.25 -28.52 32.82
CA VAL A 40 14.56 -27.22 32.89
C VAL A 40 15.45 -26.16 33.55
N ALA A 41 16.08 -26.49 34.67
CA ALA A 41 16.99 -25.59 35.37
C ALA A 41 18.21 -25.22 34.53
N ARG A 42 18.76 -26.19 33.78
CA ARG A 42 19.87 -25.95 32.86
C ARG A 42 19.46 -25.02 31.70
N ASN A 43 18.33 -25.31 31.04
CA ASN A 43 17.83 -24.50 29.93
C ASN A 43 17.52 -23.06 30.36
N TYR A 44 16.96 -22.89 31.57
CA TYR A 44 16.74 -21.57 32.15
C TYR A 44 18.06 -20.82 32.36
N LEU A 45 19.06 -21.47 32.97
CA LEU A 45 20.35 -20.85 33.21
C LEU A 45 21.06 -20.48 31.91
N GLU A 46 21.00 -21.35 30.89
CA GLU A 46 21.53 -21.07 29.55
C GLU A 46 20.81 -19.88 28.91
N THR A 47 19.48 -19.84 28.96
CA THR A 47 18.68 -18.72 28.45
C THR A 47 19.04 -17.41 29.15
N LEU A 48 19.17 -17.42 30.48
CA LEU A 48 19.54 -16.25 31.27
C LEU A 48 20.93 -15.72 30.89
N LEU A 49 21.87 -16.61 30.59
CA LEU A 49 23.25 -16.27 30.22
C LEU A 49 23.40 -15.85 28.75
N ASP A 50 22.48 -16.27 27.87
CA ASP A 50 22.47 -15.85 26.47
C ASP A 50 21.85 -14.44 26.29
N LEU A 51 21.12 -13.93 27.29
CA LEU A 51 20.53 -12.60 27.22
C LEU A 51 21.61 -11.49 27.27
N PRO A 52 21.48 -10.43 26.46
CA PRO A 52 22.47 -9.36 26.39
C PRO A 52 22.29 -8.32 27.50
N TRP A 53 22.77 -8.63 28.70
CA TRP A 53 22.66 -7.73 29.87
C TRP A 53 23.50 -6.45 29.73
N SER A 54 24.71 -6.59 29.19
CA SER A 54 25.72 -5.52 29.10
C SER A 54 26.25 -5.27 27.68
N SER A 55 26.05 -6.20 26.74
CA SER A 55 26.51 -6.02 25.36
C SER A 55 25.63 -5.03 24.60
N SER A 56 26.24 -4.05 23.95
CA SER A 56 25.57 -3.06 23.10
C SER A 56 26.42 -2.74 21.86
N THR A 57 25.77 -2.33 20.78
CA THR A 57 26.45 -1.74 19.62
C THR A 57 26.78 -0.28 19.89
N THR A 58 27.87 0.22 19.30
CA THR A 58 28.19 1.65 19.30
C THR A 58 27.31 2.36 18.30
N ASP A 59 26.47 3.27 18.78
CA ASP A 59 25.59 4.05 17.92
C ASP A 59 26.40 5.14 17.20
N THR A 60 26.28 5.19 15.88
CA THR A 60 26.81 6.29 15.06
C THR A 60 25.64 6.97 14.38
N LEU A 61 25.25 8.15 14.87
CA LEU A 61 24.17 8.94 14.30
C LEU A 61 24.77 10.09 13.48
N ASP A 62 24.96 9.83 12.19
CA ASP A 62 25.27 10.87 11.19
C ASP A 62 24.08 11.01 10.23
N LEU A 63 23.43 12.17 10.29
CA LEU A 63 22.26 12.47 9.44
C LEU A 63 22.61 12.55 7.96
N GLN A 64 23.84 12.95 7.59
CA GLN A 64 24.26 13.00 6.19
C GLN A 64 24.49 11.60 5.65
N ALA A 65 25.24 10.75 6.39
CA ALA A 65 25.38 9.35 6.05
C ALA A 65 24.03 8.61 6.01
N ALA A 66 23.11 8.95 6.94
CA ALA A 66 21.76 8.38 6.95
C ALA A 66 20.97 8.75 5.69
N ARG A 67 21.03 10.01 5.25
CA ARG A 67 20.40 10.47 4.01
C ARG A 67 20.94 9.72 2.80
N LEU A 68 22.26 9.62 2.66
CA LEU A 68 22.89 8.90 1.54
C LEU A 68 22.52 7.42 1.53
N THR A 69 22.50 6.78 2.70
CA THR A 69 22.14 5.35 2.82
C THR A 69 20.68 5.11 2.47
N LEU A 70 19.76 5.96 2.94
CA LEU A 70 18.33 5.85 2.63
C LEU A 70 18.06 6.08 1.13
N GLU A 71 18.79 7.01 0.50
CA GLU A 71 18.67 7.26 -0.95
C GLU A 71 19.25 6.13 -1.79
N ALA A 72 20.34 5.51 -1.33
CA ALA A 72 20.96 4.38 -2.01
C ALA A 72 20.15 3.08 -1.88
N ASP A 73 19.49 2.86 -0.74
CA ASP A 73 18.75 1.61 -0.48
C ASP A 73 17.31 1.65 -1.02
N HIS A 74 16.68 2.83 -1.17
CA HIS A 74 15.29 2.97 -1.63
C HIS A 74 15.17 4.06 -2.70
N TYR A 75 14.53 3.75 -3.83
CA TYR A 75 14.16 4.73 -4.84
C TYR A 75 12.86 5.46 -4.48
N GLY A 76 12.77 6.77 -4.75
CA GLY A 76 11.56 7.56 -4.47
C GLY A 76 11.32 7.78 -2.97
N LEU A 77 10.06 7.68 -2.53
CA LEU A 77 9.64 7.75 -1.11
C LEU A 77 10.12 9.00 -0.34
N GLN A 78 10.23 10.15 -1.02
CA GLN A 78 10.74 11.39 -0.43
C GLN A 78 10.02 11.80 0.87
N PRO A 79 8.68 11.73 0.99
CA PRO A 79 8.00 12.06 2.25
C PRO A 79 8.42 11.15 3.41
N VAL A 80 8.55 9.84 3.16
CA VAL A 80 8.92 8.85 4.18
C VAL A 80 10.37 9.04 4.60
N LYS A 81 11.30 9.21 3.63
CA LYS A 81 12.71 9.47 3.91
C LYS A 81 12.90 10.74 4.74
N LYS A 82 12.19 11.81 4.40
CA LYS A 82 12.23 13.08 5.15
C LYS A 82 11.78 12.87 6.60
N ARG A 83 10.64 12.20 6.83
CA ARG A 83 10.14 11.93 8.19
C ARG A 83 11.05 11.01 9.00
N VAL A 84 11.63 9.99 8.38
CA VAL A 84 12.64 9.13 9.04
C VAL A 84 13.86 9.96 9.47
N LEU A 85 14.34 10.88 8.63
CA LEU A 85 15.45 11.76 9.00
C LEU A 85 15.10 12.72 10.13
N GLU A 86 13.88 13.28 10.14
CA GLU A 86 13.39 14.12 11.24
C GLU A 86 13.31 13.33 12.55
N TYR A 87 12.79 12.10 12.51
CA TYR A 87 12.76 11.20 13.66
C TYR A 87 14.17 10.92 14.21
N LEU A 88 15.12 10.58 13.33
CA LEU A 88 16.52 10.33 13.71
C LEU A 88 17.18 11.59 14.30
N ALA A 89 16.87 12.77 13.77
CA ALA A 89 17.38 14.04 14.30
C ALA A 89 16.87 14.31 15.72
N VAL A 90 15.59 14.04 15.99
CA VAL A 90 15.04 14.15 17.35
C VAL A 90 15.73 13.17 18.30
N CYS A 91 15.91 11.91 17.91
CA CYS A 91 16.63 10.93 18.72
C CYS A 91 18.07 11.35 19.05
N GLN A 92 18.75 12.04 18.12
CA GLN A 92 20.10 12.57 18.33
C GLN A 92 20.10 13.70 19.38
N LEU A 93 19.08 14.57 19.37
CA LEU A 93 18.97 15.69 20.31
C LEU A 93 18.55 15.25 21.71
N THR A 94 17.62 14.30 21.82
CA THR A 94 17.08 13.85 23.11
C THR A 94 17.98 12.84 23.83
N GLN A 95 19.02 12.33 23.16
CA GLN A 95 19.89 11.24 23.65
C GLN A 95 19.12 10.03 24.19
N GLY A 96 17.89 9.83 23.72
CA GLY A 96 16.95 8.85 24.26
C GLY A 96 15.76 8.63 23.34
N LEU A 97 15.23 7.41 23.38
CA LEU A 97 14.11 6.95 22.56
C LEU A 97 12.74 7.31 23.17
N LYS A 98 12.63 8.46 23.82
CA LYS A 98 11.38 8.95 24.42
C LYS A 98 10.51 9.65 23.37
N GLY A 99 10.14 8.93 22.33
CA GLY A 99 9.32 9.44 21.24
C GLY A 99 8.26 8.42 20.81
N PRO A 100 7.26 8.85 20.02
CA PRO A 100 6.26 7.94 19.48
C PRO A 100 6.93 6.87 18.60
N ILE A 101 6.32 5.69 18.54
CA ILE A 101 6.85 4.57 17.78
C ILE A 101 6.53 4.77 16.30
N LEU A 102 7.55 4.67 15.45
CA LEU A 102 7.37 4.80 14.02
C LEU A 102 6.52 3.64 13.48
N CYS A 103 5.34 3.93 12.93
CA CYS A 103 4.46 2.93 12.32
C CYS A 103 4.35 3.16 10.81
N LEU A 104 4.99 2.27 10.03
CA LEU A 104 4.95 2.31 8.57
C LEU A 104 3.69 1.60 8.07
N VAL A 105 2.77 2.33 7.45
CA VAL A 105 1.49 1.80 6.99
C VAL A 105 1.39 1.87 5.47
N GLY A 106 0.94 0.81 4.80
CA GLY A 106 0.72 0.87 3.36
C GLY A 106 0.48 -0.50 2.74
N ALA A 107 0.27 -0.56 1.42
CA ALA A 107 0.03 -1.83 0.73
C ALA A 107 1.18 -2.85 0.93
N PRO A 108 0.93 -4.16 0.76
CA PRO A 108 2.01 -5.15 0.79
C PRO A 108 3.00 -4.92 -0.36
N GLY A 109 4.29 -5.14 -0.09
CA GLY A 109 5.34 -5.02 -1.11
C GLY A 109 5.81 -3.59 -1.41
N VAL A 110 5.43 -2.59 -0.62
CA VAL A 110 5.92 -1.20 -0.75
C VAL A 110 7.28 -0.93 -0.09
N GLY A 111 7.94 -1.94 0.51
CA GLY A 111 9.28 -1.75 1.11
C GLY A 111 9.30 -1.36 2.59
N LYS A 112 8.19 -1.48 3.34
CA LYS A 112 8.15 -1.15 4.79
C LYS A 112 9.26 -1.84 5.59
N THR A 113 9.46 -3.14 5.38
CA THR A 113 10.51 -3.93 6.04
C THR A 113 11.92 -3.52 5.62
N SER A 114 12.12 -3.10 4.36
CA SER A 114 13.43 -2.67 3.88
C SER A 114 13.82 -1.30 4.45
N ILE A 115 12.85 -0.39 4.65
CA ILE A 115 13.06 0.88 5.33
C ILE A 115 13.54 0.65 6.77
N GLY A 116 12.85 -0.21 7.54
CA GLY A 116 13.28 -0.54 8.91
C GLY A 116 14.71 -1.14 8.97
N ARG A 117 15.10 -1.93 7.96
CA ARG A 117 16.47 -2.45 7.84
C ARG A 117 17.48 -1.35 7.53
N SER A 118 17.15 -0.41 6.64
CA SER A 118 18.02 0.73 6.34
C SER A 118 18.20 1.63 7.56
N VAL A 119 17.14 1.88 8.35
CA VAL A 119 17.25 2.63 9.62
C VAL A 119 18.22 1.96 10.59
N ALA A 120 18.16 0.63 10.72
CA ALA A 120 19.11 -0.10 11.56
C ALA A 120 20.55 0.00 11.04
N LYS A 121 20.75 -0.10 9.72
CA LYS A 121 22.04 0.06 9.05
C LYS A 121 22.62 1.45 9.26
N THR A 122 21.80 2.51 9.17
CA THR A 122 22.25 3.90 9.40
C THR A 122 22.66 4.15 10.85
N LEU A 123 22.00 3.48 11.81
CA LEU A 123 22.31 3.59 13.24
C LEU A 123 23.49 2.70 13.67
N CYS A 124 24.02 1.85 12.78
CA CYS A 124 24.95 0.77 13.11
C CYS A 124 24.43 -0.18 14.21
N ARG A 125 23.11 -0.35 14.30
CA ARG A 125 22.44 -1.25 15.25
C ARG A 125 22.08 -2.56 14.56
N LYS A 126 22.08 -3.65 15.34
CA LYS A 126 21.61 -4.94 14.82
C LYS A 126 20.10 -4.89 14.56
N PHE A 127 19.67 -5.48 13.45
CA PHE A 127 18.28 -5.54 13.03
C PHE A 127 17.66 -6.90 13.35
N HIS A 128 16.44 -6.92 13.87
CA HIS A 128 15.65 -8.13 14.05
C HIS A 128 14.18 -7.89 13.73
N ARG A 129 13.53 -8.86 13.08
CA ARG A 129 12.14 -8.78 12.67
C ARG A 129 11.31 -9.76 13.49
N ILE A 130 10.26 -9.26 14.11
CA ILE A 130 9.29 -10.03 14.88
C ILE A 130 7.95 -9.97 14.15
N SER A 131 7.48 -11.11 13.65
CA SER A 131 6.17 -11.20 13.00
C SER A 131 5.09 -11.27 14.08
N LEU A 132 4.10 -10.38 14.02
CA LEU A 132 2.94 -10.36 14.92
C LEU A 132 1.65 -10.85 14.24
N GLY A 133 1.69 -11.09 12.92
CA GLY A 133 0.58 -11.68 12.20
C GLY A 133 0.15 -13.03 12.78
N GLY A 134 -1.12 -13.13 13.16
CA GLY A 134 -1.72 -14.34 13.71
C GLY A 134 -1.39 -14.60 15.19
N VAL A 135 -0.81 -13.63 15.90
CA VAL A 135 -0.66 -13.73 17.37
C VAL A 135 -2.02 -13.54 18.02
N CYS A 136 -2.39 -14.51 18.88
CA CYS A 136 -3.69 -14.56 19.56
C CYS A 136 -3.56 -14.60 21.09
N ASP A 137 -2.37 -14.86 21.63
CA ASP A 137 -2.11 -15.06 23.06
C ASP A 137 -1.05 -14.08 23.56
N GLN A 138 -1.27 -13.52 24.75
CA GLN A 138 -0.28 -12.70 25.45
C GLN A 138 1.02 -13.47 25.75
N SER A 139 0.94 -14.79 25.90
CA SER A 139 2.09 -15.66 26.15
C SER A 139 3.10 -15.67 24.99
N ASP A 140 2.68 -15.34 23.76
CA ASP A 140 3.63 -15.15 22.64
C ASP A 140 4.58 -13.97 22.91
N ILE A 141 4.11 -12.92 23.58
CA ILE A 141 4.91 -11.71 23.86
C ILE A 141 5.65 -11.84 25.19
N ARG A 142 4.98 -12.31 26.25
CA ARG A 142 5.54 -12.42 27.62
C ARG A 142 6.15 -13.78 27.96
N GLY A 143 5.99 -14.79 27.11
CA GLY A 143 6.43 -16.16 27.38
C GLY A 143 5.51 -16.92 28.33
N HIS A 144 5.85 -18.20 28.54
CA HIS A 144 5.15 -19.09 29.48
C HIS A 144 5.88 -19.17 30.82
N ARG A 145 5.12 -19.38 31.90
CA ARG A 145 5.70 -19.67 33.22
C ARG A 145 6.48 -20.97 33.17
N ARG A 146 7.67 -21.00 33.78
CA ARG A 146 8.61 -22.16 33.80
C ARG A 146 8.03 -23.48 34.32
N THR A 147 6.86 -23.45 34.95
CA THR A 147 6.18 -24.62 35.51
C THR A 147 5.72 -25.62 34.45
N TYR A 148 5.56 -25.20 33.20
CA TYR A 148 5.13 -26.07 32.11
C TYR A 148 6.32 -26.75 31.43
N ILE A 149 6.22 -28.06 31.19
CA ILE A 149 7.17 -28.78 30.33
C ILE A 149 7.09 -28.16 28.93
N GLY A 150 8.23 -27.74 28.36
CA GLY A 150 8.27 -27.05 27.07
C GLY A 150 8.03 -25.53 27.14
N SER A 151 8.09 -24.92 28.33
CA SER A 151 7.99 -23.46 28.46
C SER A 151 9.05 -22.73 27.63
N LEU A 152 8.62 -21.69 26.91
CA LEU A 152 9.47 -20.85 26.07
C LEU A 152 9.40 -19.40 26.54
N PRO A 153 10.50 -18.63 26.41
CA PRO A 153 10.48 -17.18 26.56
C PRO A 153 9.65 -16.53 25.45
N GLY A 154 9.12 -15.34 25.73
CA GLY A 154 8.36 -14.57 24.77
C GLY A 154 9.20 -14.15 23.57
N ARG A 155 8.54 -13.79 22.46
CA ARG A 155 9.18 -13.41 21.19
C ARG A 155 10.18 -12.25 21.35
N ILE A 156 9.92 -11.32 22.27
CA ILE A 156 10.83 -10.20 22.58
C ILE A 156 12.15 -10.72 23.18
N MET A 157 12.08 -11.56 24.20
CA MET A 157 13.26 -12.14 24.86
C MET A 157 14.01 -13.12 23.94
N ALA A 158 13.28 -13.94 23.18
CA ALA A 158 13.85 -14.81 22.17
C ALA A 158 14.59 -14.01 21.07
N GLY A 159 14.02 -12.86 20.66
CA GLY A 159 14.67 -11.93 19.74
C GLY A 159 15.96 -11.35 20.31
N LEU A 160 15.95 -10.89 21.56
CA LEU A 160 17.16 -10.38 22.23
C LEU A 160 18.26 -11.43 22.33
N ARG A 161 17.89 -12.67 22.70
CA ARG A 161 18.80 -13.82 22.71
C ARG A 161 19.42 -14.09 21.33
N THR A 162 18.62 -14.00 20.27
CA THR A 162 19.10 -14.23 18.89
C THR A 162 20.07 -13.13 18.43
N VAL A 163 19.82 -11.89 18.82
CA VAL A 163 20.61 -10.74 18.35
C VAL A 163 21.86 -10.52 19.19
N GLY A 164 21.81 -10.80 20.50
CA GLY A 164 22.93 -10.74 21.42
C GLY A 164 23.41 -9.32 21.78
N VAL A 165 22.57 -8.29 21.58
CA VAL A 165 22.84 -6.91 22.03
C VAL A 165 21.58 -6.29 22.65
N ARG A 166 21.76 -5.32 23.56
CA ARG A 166 20.68 -4.66 24.31
C ARG A 166 20.00 -3.49 23.58
N ASN A 167 20.64 -2.92 22.56
CA ASN A 167 20.13 -1.80 21.76
C ASN A 167 19.83 -2.16 20.28
N PRO A 168 19.18 -3.30 19.96
CA PRO A 168 18.80 -3.60 18.58
C PRO A 168 17.66 -2.71 18.08
N VAL A 169 17.46 -2.75 16.77
CA VAL A 169 16.24 -2.26 16.12
C VAL A 169 15.29 -3.45 15.93
N PHE A 170 14.13 -3.40 16.57
CA PHE A 170 13.08 -4.40 16.44
C PHE A 170 11.99 -3.89 15.50
N LEU A 171 11.80 -4.61 14.40
CA LEU A 171 10.69 -4.41 13.49
C LEU A 171 9.53 -5.33 13.88
N LEU A 172 8.45 -4.74 14.40
CA LEU A 172 7.18 -5.38 14.70
C LEU A 172 6.34 -5.43 13.42
N ASP A 173 6.35 -6.58 12.74
CA ASP A 173 5.75 -6.75 11.41
C ASP A 173 4.29 -7.20 11.54
N GLU A 174 3.39 -6.59 10.77
CA GLU A 174 1.95 -6.91 10.72
C GLU A 174 1.20 -6.70 12.05
N VAL A 175 1.38 -5.54 12.71
CA VAL A 175 0.64 -5.19 13.95
C VAL A 175 -0.87 -5.10 13.73
N ASP A 176 -1.30 -4.88 12.49
CA ASP A 176 -2.68 -4.80 12.05
C ASP A 176 -3.39 -6.16 12.00
N LYS A 177 -2.63 -7.25 12.11
CA LYS A 177 -3.12 -8.64 12.10
C LYS A 177 -3.06 -9.31 13.47
N LEU A 178 -2.97 -8.51 14.54
CA LEU A 178 -3.17 -8.98 15.90
C LEU A 178 -4.63 -9.39 16.06
N THR A 179 -4.86 -10.65 16.43
CA THR A 179 -6.22 -11.13 16.69
C THR A 179 -6.67 -10.62 18.05
N ARG A 180 -7.85 -10.00 18.10
CA ARG A 180 -8.44 -9.57 19.38
C ARG A 180 -8.92 -10.79 20.15
N GLY A 181 -8.27 -11.04 21.28
CA GLY A 181 -8.79 -11.84 22.40
C GLY A 181 -9.09 -13.30 22.11
N GLY A 182 -8.07 -14.17 22.20
CA GLY A 182 -8.32 -15.54 22.61
C GLY A 182 -8.72 -15.61 24.09
N VAL A 183 -9.14 -16.80 24.56
CA VAL A 183 -9.48 -17.09 25.96
C VAL A 183 -8.32 -16.78 26.95
N HIS A 184 -7.10 -16.56 26.42
CA HIS A 184 -5.85 -16.44 27.18
C HIS A 184 -5.28 -15.00 27.30
N GLY A 185 -6.07 -13.97 26.99
CA GLY A 185 -5.71 -12.56 27.23
C GLY A 185 -5.45 -11.74 25.97
N ASP A 186 -5.21 -10.45 26.14
CA ASP A 186 -5.03 -9.50 25.04
C ASP A 186 -3.54 -9.32 24.67
N PRO A 187 -3.09 -9.75 23.48
CA PRO A 187 -1.72 -9.54 23.04
C PRO A 187 -1.39 -8.04 22.83
N ALA A 188 -2.40 -7.19 22.56
CA ALA A 188 -2.17 -5.76 22.42
C ALA A 188 -1.76 -5.12 23.76
N ALA A 189 -2.39 -5.54 24.87
CA ALA A 189 -2.01 -5.12 26.22
C ALA A 189 -0.56 -5.53 26.58
N ALA A 190 -0.14 -6.73 26.16
CA ALA A 190 1.24 -7.18 26.36
C ALA A 190 2.25 -6.33 25.56
N LEU A 191 1.91 -5.94 24.34
CA LEU A 191 2.73 -5.05 23.53
C LEU A 191 2.78 -3.64 24.09
N LEU A 192 1.69 -3.13 24.68
CA LEU A 192 1.69 -1.82 25.31
C LEU A 192 2.73 -1.70 26.43
N GLU A 193 2.84 -2.71 27.29
CA GLU A 193 3.87 -2.73 28.34
C GLU A 193 5.30 -2.72 27.76
N VAL A 194 5.53 -3.42 26.65
CA VAL A 194 6.84 -3.47 25.97
C VAL A 194 7.16 -2.13 25.31
N LEU A 195 6.15 -1.46 24.79
CA LEU A 195 6.26 -0.25 23.99
C LEU A 195 6.23 1.04 24.82
N ASP A 196 5.65 1.00 26.02
CA ASP A 196 5.53 2.14 26.92
C ASP A 196 6.91 2.52 27.53
N PRO A 197 7.43 3.74 27.28
CA PRO A 197 8.69 4.20 27.87
C PRO A 197 8.74 4.18 29.40
N GLU A 198 7.59 4.22 30.08
CA GLU A 198 7.53 4.20 31.54
C GLU A 198 7.67 2.77 32.10
N GLN A 199 7.16 1.76 31.37
CA GLN A 199 7.11 0.37 31.84
C GLN A 199 8.25 -0.48 31.27
N ASN A 200 8.76 -0.15 30.09
CA ASN A 200 9.72 -0.97 29.35
C ASN A 200 11.08 -1.12 30.05
N SER A 201 11.41 -0.25 31.00
CA SER A 201 12.67 -0.31 31.78
C SER A 201 12.71 -1.47 32.78
N SER A 202 11.54 -1.97 33.18
CA SER A 202 11.36 -3.05 34.14
C SER A 202 10.47 -4.18 33.62
N PHE A 203 10.49 -4.44 32.31
CA PHE A 203 9.66 -5.47 31.69
C PHE A 203 9.97 -6.86 32.27
N VAL A 204 8.92 -7.61 32.63
CA VAL A 204 9.05 -8.95 33.22
C VAL A 204 8.43 -10.00 32.29
N ASP A 205 9.29 -10.77 31.63
CA ASP A 205 8.89 -11.98 30.91
C ASP A 205 8.55 -13.11 31.90
N HIS A 206 7.47 -13.86 31.66
CA HIS A 206 7.00 -14.93 32.54
C HIS A 206 7.97 -16.12 32.63
N TYR A 207 8.74 -16.37 31.57
CA TYR A 207 9.77 -17.40 31.56
C TYR A 207 11.02 -16.91 32.28
N VAL A 208 11.51 -15.71 31.97
CA VAL A 208 12.72 -15.16 32.59
C VAL A 208 12.49 -14.78 34.05
N GLY A 209 11.30 -14.31 34.42
CA GLY A 209 10.89 -14.00 35.79
C GLY A 209 11.74 -12.93 36.49
N LEU A 210 12.46 -12.11 35.72
CA LEU A 210 13.32 -11.03 36.22
C LEU A 210 13.07 -9.78 35.36
N PRO A 211 13.15 -8.57 35.97
CA PRO A 211 13.03 -7.33 35.21
C PRO A 211 14.22 -7.19 34.26
N PHE A 212 13.92 -6.88 33.01
CA PHE A 212 14.87 -6.61 31.95
C PHE A 212 14.56 -5.26 31.30
N ASP A 213 15.59 -4.46 31.09
CA ASP A 213 15.45 -3.10 30.56
C ASP A 213 15.45 -3.10 29.02
N LEU A 214 14.29 -2.79 28.45
CA LEU A 214 14.04 -2.67 27.01
C LEU A 214 14.13 -1.22 26.50
N SER A 215 14.39 -0.23 27.36
CA SER A 215 14.38 1.21 27.00
C SER A 215 15.38 1.60 25.90
N LYS A 216 16.43 0.79 25.68
CA LYS A 216 17.46 1.03 24.65
C LYS A 216 17.10 0.44 23.29
N ILE A 217 16.03 -0.35 23.19
CA ILE A 217 15.57 -0.97 21.95
C ILE A 217 14.80 0.06 21.14
N LEU A 218 15.14 0.19 19.86
CA LEU A 218 14.33 1.00 18.93
C LEU A 218 13.25 0.11 18.32
N PHE A 219 11.99 0.42 18.58
CA PHE A 219 10.85 -0.27 17.98
C PHE A 219 10.36 0.46 16.73
N ILE A 220 10.11 -0.29 15.66
CA ILE A 220 9.46 0.18 14.43
C ILE A 220 8.32 -0.78 14.15
N ALA A 221 7.12 -0.29 13.91
CA ALA A 221 5.95 -1.09 13.55
C ALA A 221 5.67 -1.04 12.04
N THR A 222 5.10 -2.12 11.49
CA THR A 222 4.53 -2.12 10.14
C THR A 222 3.09 -2.60 10.18
N ALA A 223 2.26 -2.00 9.33
CA ALA A 223 0.88 -2.41 9.12
C ALA A 223 0.49 -2.28 7.64
N ASN A 224 -0.58 -2.97 7.24
CA ASN A 224 -1.18 -2.77 5.92
C ASN A 224 -2.32 -1.76 5.95
N SER A 225 -3.06 -1.71 7.06
CA SER A 225 -4.13 -0.73 7.28
C SER A 225 -4.10 -0.21 8.71
N VAL A 226 -4.44 1.06 8.89
CA VAL A 226 -4.62 1.68 10.22
C VAL A 226 -5.89 1.15 10.91
N ALA A 227 -6.92 0.80 10.14
CA ALA A 227 -8.27 0.54 10.65
C ALA A 227 -8.35 -0.66 11.61
N THR A 228 -7.48 -1.66 11.46
CA THR A 228 -7.48 -2.86 12.29
C THR A 228 -6.52 -2.79 13.47
N ILE A 229 -5.70 -1.73 13.57
CA ILE A 229 -4.77 -1.53 14.69
C ILE A 229 -5.57 -1.19 15.96
N PRO A 230 -5.28 -1.81 17.12
CA PRO A 230 -5.89 -1.44 18.39
C PRO A 230 -5.65 0.05 18.73
N ALA A 231 -6.71 0.78 19.10
CA ALA A 231 -6.65 2.22 19.35
C ALA A 231 -5.61 2.62 20.41
N ALA A 232 -5.45 1.79 21.46
CA ALA A 232 -4.47 2.04 22.51
C ALA A 232 -3.01 1.98 22.00
N LEU A 233 -2.72 1.13 21.00
CA LEU A 233 -1.40 1.10 20.35
C LEU A 233 -1.24 2.28 19.39
N LEU A 234 -2.29 2.63 18.66
CA LEU A 234 -2.29 3.72 17.69
C LEU A 234 -1.95 5.07 18.32
N ASP A 235 -2.46 5.35 19.52
CA ASP A 235 -2.20 6.59 20.27
C ASP A 235 -0.72 6.76 20.66
N ARG A 236 0.05 5.66 20.69
CA ARG A 236 1.49 5.65 20.98
C ARG A 236 2.35 5.61 19.71
N MET A 237 1.73 5.61 18.53
CA MET A 237 2.41 5.46 17.24
C MET A 237 2.35 6.74 16.41
N GLU A 238 3.47 7.05 15.75
CA GLU A 238 3.50 8.02 14.67
C GLU A 238 3.28 7.28 13.35
N VAL A 239 2.10 7.48 12.75
CA VAL A 239 1.71 6.81 11.51
C VAL A 239 2.35 7.49 10.31
N LEU A 240 3.17 6.75 9.57
CA LEU A 240 3.73 7.15 8.28
C LEU A 240 3.17 6.29 7.15
N GLU A 241 2.41 6.93 6.27
CA GLU A 241 1.84 6.27 5.10
C GLU A 241 2.89 6.09 4.00
N VAL A 242 3.23 4.83 3.72
CA VAL A 242 4.09 4.42 2.61
C VAL A 242 3.22 4.11 1.41
N GLN A 243 3.29 5.01 0.44
CA GLN A 243 2.47 4.98 -0.75
C GLN A 243 2.93 3.88 -1.73
N GLY A 244 2.03 3.53 -2.65
CA GLY A 244 2.35 2.67 -3.78
C GLY A 244 3.21 3.37 -4.83
N TYR A 245 3.79 2.58 -5.73
CA TYR A 245 4.69 3.06 -6.77
C TYR A 245 3.98 3.28 -8.11
N THR A 246 4.44 4.28 -8.88
CA THR A 246 4.06 4.42 -10.30
C THR A 246 4.72 3.33 -11.16
N SER A 247 4.25 3.13 -12.38
CA SER A 247 4.86 2.15 -13.30
C SER A 247 6.33 2.50 -13.60
N GLU A 248 6.66 3.78 -13.75
CA GLU A 248 8.04 4.23 -13.97
C GLU A 248 8.92 3.97 -12.73
N GLU A 249 8.41 4.29 -11.53
CA GLU A 249 9.11 4.01 -10.27
C GLU A 249 9.35 2.51 -10.08
N LYS A 250 8.40 1.65 -10.43
CA LYS A 250 8.56 0.19 -10.35
C LYS A 250 9.69 -0.31 -11.24
N VAL A 251 9.84 0.25 -12.44
CA VAL A 251 10.93 -0.10 -13.37
C VAL A 251 12.28 0.31 -12.77
N GLU A 252 12.40 1.53 -12.25
CA GLU A 252 13.63 1.99 -11.58
C GLU A 252 13.99 1.13 -10.37
N ILE A 253 13.00 0.79 -9.53
CA ILE A 253 13.18 -0.12 -8.38
C ILE A 253 13.64 -1.51 -8.86
N ALA A 254 13.05 -2.01 -9.95
CA ALA A 254 13.41 -3.30 -10.49
C ALA A 254 14.85 -3.34 -11.00
N VAL A 255 15.28 -2.32 -11.73
CA VAL A 255 16.64 -2.20 -12.26
C VAL A 255 17.66 -2.05 -11.12
N ARG A 256 17.43 -1.14 -10.18
CA ARG A 256 18.41 -0.81 -9.12
C ARG A 256 18.49 -1.85 -8.01
N HIS A 257 17.38 -2.51 -7.68
CA HIS A 257 17.30 -3.33 -6.46
C HIS A 257 16.83 -4.76 -6.72
N LEU A 258 15.73 -4.97 -7.45
CA LEU A 258 15.13 -6.31 -7.57
C LEU A 258 15.96 -7.23 -8.45
N LEU A 259 16.37 -6.76 -9.63
CA LEU A 259 17.14 -7.56 -10.59
C LEU A 259 18.51 -7.97 -10.01
N PRO A 260 19.34 -7.07 -9.46
CA PRO A 260 20.62 -7.47 -8.84
C PRO A 260 20.43 -8.46 -7.69
N LYS A 261 19.39 -8.27 -6.88
CA LYS A 261 19.05 -9.17 -5.77
C LYS A 261 18.65 -10.56 -6.28
N GLN A 262 17.80 -10.64 -7.30
CA GLN A 262 17.35 -11.90 -7.89
C GLN A 262 18.49 -12.65 -8.59
N LEU A 263 19.36 -11.93 -9.32
CA LEU A 263 20.56 -12.51 -9.94
C LEU A 263 21.47 -13.16 -8.88
N LYS A 264 21.77 -12.44 -7.80
CA LYS A 264 22.59 -12.96 -6.70
C LYS A 264 21.96 -14.17 -6.02
N GLN A 265 20.64 -14.17 -5.81
CA GLN A 265 19.93 -15.30 -5.19
C GLN A 265 19.93 -16.56 -6.06
N HIS A 266 19.96 -16.41 -7.38
CA HIS A 266 19.94 -17.52 -8.33
C HIS A 266 21.33 -17.86 -8.90
N GLY A 267 22.39 -17.21 -8.41
CA GLY A 267 23.76 -17.45 -8.85
C GLY A 267 24.05 -17.05 -10.30
N LEU A 268 23.30 -16.10 -10.85
CA LEU A 268 23.47 -15.57 -12.20
C LEU A 268 24.31 -14.30 -12.18
N THR A 269 25.07 -14.07 -13.26
CA THR A 269 25.79 -12.80 -13.47
C THR A 269 25.03 -11.87 -14.42
N PRO A 270 25.28 -10.55 -14.39
CA PRO A 270 24.73 -9.61 -15.38
C PRO A 270 25.05 -9.99 -16.83
N ASP A 271 26.18 -10.66 -17.05
CA ASP A 271 26.62 -11.14 -18.36
C ASP A 271 25.81 -12.36 -18.86
N GLN A 272 25.07 -13.03 -17.99
CA GLN A 272 24.24 -14.20 -18.35
C GLN A 272 22.79 -13.82 -18.60
N LEU A 273 22.27 -12.81 -17.90
CA LEU A 273 20.88 -12.38 -17.99
C LEU A 273 20.78 -10.86 -17.95
N THR A 274 20.22 -10.29 -19.01
CA THR A 274 19.86 -8.87 -19.07
C THR A 274 18.37 -8.74 -19.40
N ILE A 275 17.64 -7.95 -18.61
CA ILE A 275 16.24 -7.64 -18.87
C ILE A 275 16.13 -6.15 -19.21
N PRO A 276 15.74 -5.80 -20.44
CA PRO A 276 15.56 -4.40 -20.84
C PRO A 276 14.48 -3.69 -19.99
N PRO A 277 14.61 -2.36 -19.78
CA PRO A 277 13.60 -1.58 -19.06
C PRO A 277 12.19 -1.66 -19.68
N SER A 278 12.08 -1.74 -21.01
CA SER A 278 10.81 -1.93 -21.71
C SER A 278 10.13 -3.25 -21.30
N THR A 279 10.89 -4.34 -21.28
CA THR A 279 10.40 -5.65 -20.83
C THR A 279 9.99 -5.63 -19.35
N LEU A 280 10.72 -4.92 -18.50
CA LEU A 280 10.33 -4.73 -17.09
C LEU A 280 9.02 -3.95 -16.96
N ALA A 281 8.80 -2.93 -17.80
CA ALA A 281 7.54 -2.19 -17.85
C ALA A 281 6.39 -3.11 -18.27
N THR A 282 6.60 -3.97 -19.26
CA THR A 282 5.62 -4.97 -19.73
C THR A 282 5.29 -5.99 -18.64
N ILE A 283 6.28 -6.46 -17.86
CA ILE A 283 6.04 -7.33 -16.69
C ILE A 283 5.24 -6.58 -15.62
N ALA A 284 5.59 -5.33 -15.32
CA ALA A 284 4.92 -4.52 -14.31
C ALA A 284 3.46 -4.23 -14.67
N ASN A 285 3.14 -3.97 -15.94
CA ASN A 285 1.79 -3.61 -16.38
C ASN A 285 0.92 -4.85 -16.70
N ASN A 286 1.45 -5.85 -17.40
CA ASN A 286 0.63 -6.94 -17.98
C ASN A 286 0.63 -8.22 -17.13
N TYR A 287 1.61 -8.36 -16.22
CA TYR A 287 1.77 -9.56 -15.38
C TYR A 287 1.61 -9.28 -13.88
N THR A 288 1.38 -8.02 -13.48
CA THR A 288 1.12 -7.65 -12.08
C THR A 288 -0.02 -6.65 -11.95
N ARG A 289 -0.81 -6.77 -10.87
CA ARG A 289 -1.87 -5.81 -10.50
C ARG A 289 -1.82 -5.53 -9.00
N GLU A 290 -0.86 -4.70 -8.61
CA GLU A 290 -0.60 -4.35 -7.20
C GLU A 290 -0.02 -2.93 -7.07
N ALA A 291 -0.09 -2.34 -5.88
CA ALA A 291 0.53 -1.05 -5.58
C ALA A 291 2.04 -1.17 -5.29
N GLY A 292 2.50 -2.31 -4.78
CA GLY A 292 3.91 -2.60 -4.47
C GLY A 292 4.66 -3.27 -5.63
N VAL A 293 5.76 -3.94 -5.28
CA VAL A 293 6.64 -4.67 -6.22
C VAL A 293 6.82 -6.16 -5.89
N ARG A 294 5.97 -6.74 -5.04
CA ARG A 294 6.09 -8.14 -4.60
C ARG A 294 5.81 -9.14 -5.72
N GLY A 295 4.77 -8.91 -6.51
CA GLY A 295 4.46 -9.63 -7.73
C GLY A 295 5.54 -9.44 -8.80
N LEU A 296 6.05 -8.22 -8.94
CA LEU A 296 7.14 -7.91 -9.88
C LEU A 296 8.41 -8.70 -9.52
N GLU A 297 8.81 -8.72 -8.25
CA GLU A 297 9.95 -9.51 -7.77
C GLU A 297 9.75 -11.02 -8.02
N ARG A 298 8.53 -11.55 -7.81
CA ARG A 298 8.21 -12.97 -8.09
C ARG A 298 8.35 -13.33 -9.56
N ASN A 299 7.86 -12.46 -10.46
CA ASN A 299 7.95 -12.67 -11.91
C ASN A 299 9.41 -12.58 -12.40
N ILE A 300 10.19 -11.60 -11.92
CA ILE A 300 11.63 -11.52 -12.21
C ILE A 300 12.35 -12.78 -11.71
N GLY A 301 12.01 -13.28 -10.52
CA GLY A 301 12.57 -14.52 -10.00
C GLY A 301 12.21 -15.75 -10.84
N ALA A 302 11.00 -15.80 -11.43
CA ALA A 302 10.61 -16.87 -12.35
C ALA A 302 11.45 -16.85 -13.64
N ILE A 303 11.71 -15.67 -14.19
CA ILE A 303 12.61 -15.49 -15.34
C ILE A 303 14.03 -15.94 -14.98
N CYS A 304 14.55 -15.52 -13.82
CA CYS A 304 15.87 -15.92 -13.34
C CYS A 304 15.98 -17.45 -13.21
N ARG A 305 14.95 -18.13 -12.68
CA ARG A 305 14.93 -19.59 -12.59
C ARG A 305 14.94 -20.26 -13.96
N SER A 306 14.13 -19.79 -14.91
CA SER A 306 14.09 -20.35 -16.27
C SER A 306 15.44 -20.23 -16.98
N VAL A 307 16.09 -19.08 -16.85
CA VAL A 307 17.43 -18.86 -17.43
C VAL A 307 18.50 -19.67 -16.69
N ALA A 308 18.41 -19.80 -15.37
CA ALA A 308 19.34 -20.62 -14.59
C ALA A 308 19.30 -22.10 -15.02
N VAL A 309 18.13 -22.64 -15.37
CA VAL A 309 18.01 -24.00 -15.94
C VAL A 309 18.77 -24.09 -17.26
N LYS A 310 18.54 -23.17 -18.20
CA LYS A 310 19.24 -23.14 -19.50
C LYS A 310 20.76 -23.02 -19.34
N VAL A 311 21.22 -22.17 -18.41
CA VAL A 311 22.65 -21.99 -18.13
C VAL A 311 23.25 -23.25 -17.49
N ALA A 312 22.51 -23.93 -16.62
CA ALA A 312 22.96 -25.17 -16.00
C ALA A 312 23.04 -26.34 -17.00
N GLU A 313 22.10 -26.44 -17.93
CA GLU A 313 22.10 -27.42 -19.03
C GLU A 313 23.27 -27.17 -20.00
N ASN A 314 23.56 -25.91 -20.32
CA ASN A 314 24.61 -25.54 -21.28
C ASN A 314 26.02 -25.45 -20.69
N ARG A 315 26.21 -25.73 -19.39
CA ARG A 315 27.53 -25.70 -18.71
C ARG A 315 28.55 -26.70 -19.25
N GLY A 316 28.15 -27.60 -20.16
CA GLY A 316 29.05 -28.53 -20.87
C GLY A 316 29.68 -27.97 -22.16
N GLU A 317 29.14 -26.88 -22.73
CA GLU A 317 29.66 -26.30 -23.96
C GLU A 317 30.57 -25.11 -23.64
N SER A 318 31.88 -25.32 -23.80
CA SER A 318 32.91 -24.29 -23.64
C SER A 318 32.83 -23.25 -24.76
N GLY A 319 31.88 -22.33 -24.67
CA GLY A 319 31.72 -21.20 -25.58
C GLY A 319 31.24 -19.97 -24.82
N LYS A 320 31.78 -18.79 -25.14
CA LYS A 320 31.38 -17.49 -24.58
C LYS A 320 29.86 -17.38 -24.51
N THR A 321 29.29 -17.44 -23.30
CA THR A 321 27.86 -17.23 -23.06
C THR A 321 27.50 -15.81 -23.44
N THR A 322 26.83 -15.64 -24.58
CA THR A 322 26.15 -14.39 -24.90
C THR A 322 25.04 -14.16 -23.87
N PRO A 323 24.86 -12.93 -23.36
CA PRO A 323 23.81 -12.64 -22.40
C PRO A 323 22.45 -13.00 -22.99
N THR A 324 21.65 -13.77 -22.25
CA THR A 324 20.25 -14.00 -22.62
C THR A 324 19.51 -12.69 -22.37
N VAL A 325 19.21 -11.98 -23.45
CA VAL A 325 18.38 -10.78 -23.40
C VAL A 325 16.92 -11.22 -23.48
N VAL A 326 16.18 -11.02 -22.40
CA VAL A 326 14.77 -11.39 -22.35
C VAL A 326 13.95 -10.34 -23.08
N THR A 327 13.44 -10.68 -24.25
CA THR A 327 12.51 -9.83 -25.02
C THR A 327 11.05 -10.11 -24.63
N GLU A 328 10.14 -9.24 -25.04
CA GLU A 328 8.70 -9.38 -24.74
C GLU A 328 8.10 -10.68 -25.28
N THR A 329 8.59 -11.15 -26.43
CA THR A 329 8.19 -12.44 -27.03
C THR A 329 8.50 -13.62 -26.13
N MET A 330 9.66 -13.61 -25.45
CA MET A 330 10.07 -14.66 -24.53
C MET A 330 9.29 -14.66 -23.21
N LEU A 331 8.58 -13.57 -22.89
CA LEU A 331 7.75 -13.52 -21.68
C LEU A 331 6.58 -14.50 -21.76
N GLY A 332 6.00 -14.69 -22.94
CA GLY A 332 4.91 -15.65 -23.16
C GLY A 332 5.34 -17.08 -22.84
N ASP A 333 6.53 -17.48 -23.28
CA ASP A 333 7.07 -18.82 -23.06
C ASP A 333 7.43 -19.08 -21.59
N ILE A 334 7.93 -18.05 -20.90
CA ILE A 334 8.46 -18.18 -19.53
C ILE A 334 7.39 -17.97 -18.47
N LEU A 335 6.58 -16.91 -18.61
CA LEU A 335 5.57 -16.50 -17.62
C LEU A 335 4.16 -16.97 -17.98
N GLY A 336 3.97 -17.50 -19.19
CA GLY A 336 2.67 -17.85 -19.74
C GLY A 336 1.96 -16.67 -20.41
N PRO A 337 0.69 -16.84 -20.79
CA PRO A 337 -0.11 -15.79 -21.42
C PRO A 337 -0.22 -14.55 -20.51
N GLN A 338 -0.45 -13.39 -21.11
CA GLN A 338 -0.67 -12.15 -20.37
C GLN A 338 -1.84 -12.32 -19.41
N LYS A 339 -1.65 -11.91 -18.16
CA LYS A 339 -2.64 -12.11 -17.09
C LYS A 339 -3.64 -10.96 -17.00
N PHE A 340 -3.22 -9.78 -17.43
CA PHE A 340 -4.00 -8.56 -17.36
C PHE A 340 -3.93 -7.86 -18.72
N GLU A 341 -5.10 -7.64 -19.31
CA GLU A 341 -5.26 -6.80 -20.50
C GLU A 341 -5.72 -5.41 -20.10
N HIS A 342 -5.32 -4.39 -20.86
CA HIS A 342 -5.79 -3.03 -20.67
C HIS A 342 -7.22 -2.88 -21.24
N GLU A 343 -8.23 -3.33 -20.49
CA GLU A 343 -9.65 -3.37 -20.90
C GLU A 343 -10.31 -1.99 -21.15
N VAL A 344 -9.62 -0.87 -20.91
CA VAL A 344 -10.23 0.47 -20.88
C VAL A 344 -10.70 0.94 -22.26
N SER A 345 -9.91 0.71 -23.31
CA SER A 345 -10.22 1.23 -24.65
C SER A 345 -11.35 0.49 -25.36
N GLU A 346 -11.54 -0.80 -25.09
CA GLU A 346 -12.49 -1.63 -25.84
C GLU A 346 -13.94 -1.44 -25.35
N ARG A 347 -14.14 -1.24 -24.04
CA ARG A 347 -15.48 -1.12 -23.43
C ARG A 347 -16.15 0.25 -23.62
N LEU A 348 -15.40 1.30 -23.94
CA LEU A 348 -15.92 2.67 -24.08
C LEU A 348 -16.40 3.01 -25.51
N THR A 349 -16.46 2.01 -26.39
CA THR A 349 -16.96 2.16 -27.78
C THR A 349 -18.48 2.24 -27.86
N ARG A 350 -19.21 1.91 -26.78
CA ARG A 350 -20.68 1.90 -26.74
C ARG A 350 -21.22 3.02 -25.84
N PRO A 351 -22.32 3.72 -26.25
CA PRO A 351 -23.03 4.63 -25.37
C PRO A 351 -23.55 3.91 -24.12
N GLY A 352 -23.57 4.61 -22.99
CA GLY A 352 -24.00 4.06 -21.71
C GLY A 352 -22.87 3.50 -20.84
N VAL A 353 -21.61 3.61 -21.26
CA VAL A 353 -20.45 3.17 -20.47
C VAL A 353 -19.64 4.37 -19.99
N ALA A 354 -19.29 4.41 -18.71
CA ALA A 354 -18.41 5.42 -18.12
C ALA A 354 -17.39 4.78 -17.17
N VAL A 355 -16.23 5.45 -17.01
CA VAL A 355 -15.17 5.03 -16.07
C VAL A 355 -15.22 5.84 -14.79
N GLY A 356 -15.49 5.15 -13.68
CA GLY A 356 -15.36 5.66 -12.32
C GLY A 356 -14.02 5.29 -11.67
N LEU A 357 -13.63 6.03 -10.63
CA LEU A 357 -12.50 5.66 -9.76
C LEU A 357 -13.00 5.31 -8.37
N ALA A 358 -12.59 4.14 -7.88
CA ALA A 358 -12.88 3.66 -6.54
C ALA A 358 -11.62 3.54 -5.70
N TRP A 359 -11.83 3.57 -4.38
CA TRP A 359 -10.80 3.30 -3.39
C TRP A 359 -11.18 2.03 -2.64
N THR A 360 -10.23 1.10 -2.54
CA THR A 360 -10.35 -0.13 -1.76
C THR A 360 -9.23 -0.20 -0.73
N GLY A 361 -9.34 -1.08 0.27
CA GLY A 361 -8.26 -1.32 1.24
C GLY A 361 -6.94 -1.81 0.62
N MET A 362 -6.96 -2.28 -0.64
CA MET A 362 -5.78 -2.69 -1.40
C MET A 362 -5.21 -1.57 -2.29
N GLY A 363 -5.85 -0.40 -2.29
CA GLY A 363 -5.52 0.75 -3.13
C GLY A 363 -6.65 1.14 -4.09
N GLY A 364 -6.35 2.07 -5.00
CA GLY A 364 -7.32 2.56 -5.97
C GLY A 364 -7.57 1.59 -7.12
N GLU A 365 -8.79 1.59 -7.64
CA GLU A 365 -9.23 0.74 -8.75
C GLU A 365 -10.11 1.54 -9.74
N ILE A 366 -10.09 1.15 -11.02
CA ILE A 366 -11.03 1.65 -12.02
C ILE A 366 -12.33 0.84 -11.98
N LEU A 367 -13.46 1.52 -12.08
CA LEU A 367 -14.77 0.89 -12.19
C LEU A 367 -15.38 1.21 -13.54
N PHE A 368 -15.82 0.19 -14.26
CA PHE A 368 -16.70 0.38 -15.40
C PHE A 368 -18.14 0.42 -14.90
N ILE A 369 -18.89 1.39 -15.40
CA ILE A 369 -20.32 1.54 -15.11
C ILE A 369 -21.02 1.42 -16.45
N GLU A 370 -21.83 0.38 -16.59
CA GLU A 370 -22.55 0.07 -17.81
C GLU A 370 -24.04 0.29 -17.54
N ALA A 371 -24.66 1.18 -18.31
CA ALA A 371 -26.08 1.44 -18.26
C ALA A 371 -26.72 0.96 -19.57
N SER A 372 -27.78 0.17 -19.44
CA SER A 372 -28.61 -0.28 -20.56
C SER A 372 -30.07 0.06 -20.31
N ARG A 373 -30.81 0.32 -21.39
CA ARG A 373 -32.25 0.57 -21.35
C ARG A 373 -32.98 -0.49 -22.15
N MET A 374 -34.14 -0.89 -21.67
CA MET A 374 -35.02 -1.86 -22.33
C MET A 374 -36.49 -1.42 -22.21
N PRO A 375 -37.38 -1.77 -23.14
CA PRO A 375 -38.81 -1.54 -22.98
C PRO A 375 -39.33 -2.22 -21.70
N GLY A 376 -40.14 -1.53 -20.90
CA GLY A 376 -40.46 -1.96 -19.54
C GLY A 376 -41.48 -1.09 -18.82
N SER A 377 -41.48 -1.12 -17.48
CA SER A 377 -42.46 -0.40 -16.63
C SER A 377 -41.89 0.83 -15.90
N GLY A 378 -40.59 1.11 -16.07
CA GLY A 378 -39.89 2.20 -15.38
C GLY A 378 -39.02 1.74 -14.19
N GLU A 379 -38.72 0.45 -14.08
CA GLU A 379 -37.93 -0.11 -12.98
C GLU A 379 -36.42 0.21 -13.13
N LEU A 380 -35.76 0.46 -12.00
CA LEU A 380 -34.30 0.62 -11.91
C LEU A 380 -33.68 -0.62 -11.27
N THR A 381 -33.00 -1.42 -12.08
CA THR A 381 -32.26 -2.60 -11.61
C THR A 381 -30.77 -2.29 -11.46
N LEU A 382 -30.19 -2.64 -10.31
CA LEU A 382 -28.78 -2.42 -10.00
C LEU A 382 -28.09 -3.76 -9.74
N THR A 383 -26.97 -4.04 -10.42
CA THR A 383 -26.24 -5.31 -10.30
C THR A 383 -24.73 -5.11 -10.17
N GLY A 384 -24.03 -6.05 -9.52
CA GLY A 384 -22.58 -6.01 -9.33
C GLY A 384 -22.10 -5.94 -7.87
N GLN A 385 -22.83 -6.54 -6.92
CA GLN A 385 -22.51 -6.57 -5.49
C GLN A 385 -22.30 -5.17 -4.87
N LEU A 386 -23.30 -4.31 -5.06
CA LEU A 386 -23.29 -2.94 -4.54
C LEU A 386 -23.78 -2.91 -3.09
N GLY A 387 -23.09 -2.13 -2.25
CA GLY A 387 -23.58 -1.78 -0.93
C GLY A 387 -24.70 -0.74 -0.99
N ASP A 388 -25.31 -0.44 0.16
CA ASP A 388 -26.53 0.38 0.21
C ASP A 388 -26.25 1.85 -0.13
N VAL A 389 -25.07 2.38 0.21
CA VAL A 389 -24.68 3.75 -0.14
C VAL A 389 -24.54 3.91 -1.65
N MET A 390 -24.02 2.88 -2.32
CA MET A 390 -23.89 2.91 -3.78
C MET A 390 -25.25 2.81 -4.48
N LYS A 391 -26.19 2.04 -3.96
CA LYS A 391 -27.58 1.98 -4.46
C LYS A 391 -28.27 3.34 -4.34
N GLU A 392 -28.12 3.99 -3.20
CA GLU A 392 -28.66 5.34 -2.97
C GLU A 392 -28.06 6.35 -3.96
N SER A 393 -26.74 6.32 -4.16
CA SER A 393 -26.06 7.20 -5.11
C SER A 393 -26.55 6.99 -6.56
N ALA A 394 -26.80 5.74 -6.97
CA ALA A 394 -27.38 5.45 -8.28
C ALA A 394 -28.80 6.03 -8.43
N GLN A 395 -29.60 5.96 -7.37
CA GLN A 395 -30.95 6.51 -7.37
C GLN A 395 -30.96 8.06 -7.39
N ILE A 396 -30.03 8.70 -6.68
CA ILE A 396 -29.82 10.15 -6.74
C ILE A 396 -29.42 10.58 -8.17
N ALA A 397 -28.47 9.87 -8.80
CA ALA A 397 -28.04 10.15 -10.16
C ALA A 397 -29.19 10.02 -11.18
N PHE A 398 -30.01 8.97 -11.04
CA PHE A 398 -31.20 8.77 -11.88
C PHE A 398 -32.25 9.88 -11.69
N ASN A 399 -32.56 10.25 -10.45
CA ASN A 399 -33.50 11.32 -10.15
C ASN A 399 -33.01 12.69 -10.63
N TRP A 400 -31.70 12.94 -10.53
CA TRP A 400 -31.07 14.14 -11.08
C TRP A 400 -31.22 14.22 -12.60
N LEU A 401 -31.00 13.10 -13.32
CA LEU A 401 -31.21 13.03 -14.76
C LEU A 401 -32.66 13.36 -15.13
N ARG A 402 -33.64 12.73 -14.44
CA ARG A 402 -35.08 12.97 -14.67
C ARG A 402 -35.43 14.45 -14.51
N SER A 403 -34.85 15.12 -13.52
CA SER A 403 -35.12 16.52 -13.23
C SER A 403 -34.47 17.50 -14.22
N ASN A 404 -33.46 17.06 -14.99
CA ASN A 404 -32.66 17.93 -15.86
C ASN A 404 -32.61 17.47 -17.33
N ALA A 405 -33.39 16.47 -17.72
CA ALA A 405 -33.37 15.84 -19.04
C ALA A 405 -33.54 16.85 -20.20
N SER A 406 -34.53 17.75 -20.09
CA SER A 406 -34.83 18.76 -21.10
C SER A 406 -33.67 19.71 -21.38
N ARG A 407 -32.80 19.94 -20.39
CA ARG A 407 -31.67 20.88 -20.49
C ARG A 407 -30.50 20.35 -21.33
N TYR A 408 -30.37 19.04 -21.51
CA TYR A 408 -29.23 18.43 -22.25
C TYR A 408 -29.60 17.93 -23.64
N GLY A 409 -30.74 18.36 -24.19
CA GLY A 409 -31.21 17.88 -25.50
C GLY A 409 -31.48 16.37 -25.50
N VAL A 410 -31.73 15.80 -24.31
CA VAL A 410 -32.10 14.41 -24.17
C VAL A 410 -33.61 14.34 -24.29
N GLN A 411 -34.11 13.79 -25.39
CA GLN A 411 -35.49 13.30 -25.45
C GLN A 411 -35.60 12.11 -24.51
N CYS A 412 -35.82 12.40 -23.22
CA CYS A 412 -36.25 11.41 -22.26
C CYS A 412 -37.73 11.14 -22.51
N ASP A 413 -38.05 10.31 -23.49
CA ASP A 413 -39.28 9.51 -23.45
C ASP A 413 -39.14 8.44 -22.37
N VAL A 414 -38.83 8.83 -21.13
CA VAL A 414 -38.56 7.89 -20.04
C VAL A 414 -39.08 8.55 -18.76
N PRO A 415 -40.08 7.95 -18.08
CA PRO A 415 -39.93 6.61 -17.49
C PRO A 415 -41.24 5.86 -17.17
N LYS A 416 -42.17 5.71 -18.11
CA LYS A 416 -43.32 4.80 -17.90
C LYS A 416 -43.22 3.50 -18.71
N GLU A 417 -42.42 3.49 -19.77
CA GLU A 417 -42.32 2.37 -20.71
C GLU A 417 -40.88 1.83 -20.88
N THR A 418 -39.94 2.22 -20.02
CA THR A 418 -38.51 1.88 -20.16
C THR A 418 -37.89 1.54 -18.82
N ASP A 419 -37.41 0.30 -18.71
CA ASP A 419 -36.61 -0.16 -17.58
C ASP A 419 -35.14 0.19 -17.80
N LEU A 420 -34.45 0.47 -16.70
CA LEU A 420 -33.06 0.87 -16.68
C LEU A 420 -32.25 -0.13 -15.85
N HIS A 421 -31.20 -0.67 -16.45
CA HIS A 421 -30.29 -1.59 -15.77
C HIS A 421 -28.90 -0.98 -15.70
N ILE A 422 -28.39 -0.80 -14.49
CA ILE A 422 -27.00 -0.38 -14.25
C ILE A 422 -26.22 -1.58 -13.71
N HIS A 423 -25.14 -1.91 -14.41
CA HIS A 423 -24.24 -2.99 -14.10
C HIS A 423 -22.84 -2.48 -13.76
N PHE A 424 -22.24 -3.06 -12.71
CA PHE A 424 -20.88 -2.79 -12.29
C PHE A 424 -20.06 -4.10 -12.41
N PRO A 425 -19.37 -4.33 -13.55
CA PRO A 425 -18.61 -5.56 -13.82
C PRO A 425 -17.55 -5.86 -12.75
N ALA A 426 -17.22 -7.14 -12.56
CA ALA A 426 -16.36 -7.68 -11.48
C ALA A 426 -17.04 -7.71 -10.09
N GLY A 427 -17.97 -8.64 -9.92
CA GLY A 427 -18.79 -8.83 -8.71
C GLY A 427 -18.20 -9.77 -7.66
N ALA A 428 -16.89 -9.72 -7.38
CA ALA A 428 -16.27 -10.49 -6.29
C ALA A 428 -15.77 -9.61 -5.14
N ILE A 429 -15.71 -8.30 -5.33
CA ILE A 429 -15.28 -7.31 -4.35
C ILE A 429 -16.47 -6.38 -4.11
N GLY A 430 -16.93 -6.27 -2.87
CA GLY A 430 -18.02 -5.37 -2.51
C GLY A 430 -17.65 -3.92 -2.86
N LYS A 431 -18.51 -3.25 -3.63
CA LYS A 431 -18.34 -1.86 -4.04
C LYS A 431 -19.31 -1.00 -3.27
N ASP A 432 -18.80 -0.26 -2.30
CA ASP A 432 -19.63 0.62 -1.49
C ASP A 432 -18.96 1.98 -1.29
N GLY A 433 -19.75 3.04 -1.45
CA GLY A 433 -19.29 4.41 -1.33
C GLY A 433 -19.89 5.36 -2.38
N PRO A 434 -20.14 6.63 -2.03
CA PRO A 434 -20.88 7.57 -2.88
C PRO A 434 -20.04 8.13 -4.05
N SER A 435 -18.75 7.80 -4.10
CA SER A 435 -17.76 8.47 -4.96
C SER A 435 -17.85 8.16 -6.46
N ALA A 436 -18.75 7.25 -6.86
CA ALA A 436 -19.05 6.95 -8.27
C ALA A 436 -20.28 7.70 -8.81
N GLY A 437 -20.96 8.53 -8.00
CA GLY A 437 -22.20 9.20 -8.38
C GLY A 437 -22.11 10.02 -9.67
N VAL A 438 -21.00 10.74 -9.87
CA VAL A 438 -20.75 11.49 -11.11
C VAL A 438 -20.60 10.55 -12.32
N ALA A 439 -19.89 9.44 -12.15
CA ALA A 439 -19.67 8.47 -13.23
C ALA A 439 -20.97 7.76 -13.64
N ILE A 440 -21.84 7.44 -12.67
CA ILE A 440 -23.17 6.91 -12.92
C ILE A 440 -24.00 7.92 -13.71
N ALA A 441 -24.04 9.17 -13.28
CA ALA A 441 -24.81 10.20 -13.97
C ALA A 441 -24.32 10.42 -15.41
N VAL A 442 -23.01 10.38 -15.66
CA VAL A 442 -22.45 10.47 -17.02
C VAL A 442 -22.78 9.25 -17.87
N ALA A 443 -22.73 8.03 -17.32
CA ALA A 443 -23.17 6.82 -18.04
C ALA A 443 -24.63 6.93 -18.48
N LEU A 444 -25.51 7.43 -17.59
CA LEU A 444 -26.91 7.64 -17.92
C LEU A 444 -27.11 8.74 -18.97
N VAL A 445 -26.43 9.89 -18.85
CA VAL A 445 -26.49 10.93 -19.88
C VAL A 445 -26.00 10.39 -21.24
N SER A 446 -24.91 9.62 -21.24
CA SER A 446 -24.36 8.97 -22.43
C SER A 446 -25.37 8.03 -23.10
N LEU A 447 -26.04 7.18 -22.31
CA LEU A 447 -27.03 6.23 -22.80
C LEU A 447 -28.19 6.93 -23.51
N TYR A 448 -28.72 8.00 -22.92
CA TYR A 448 -29.91 8.66 -23.43
C TYR A 448 -29.61 9.68 -24.54
N SER A 449 -28.44 10.32 -24.50
CA SER A 449 -27.97 11.19 -25.59
C SER A 449 -27.40 10.41 -26.78
N ARG A 450 -27.21 9.08 -26.63
CA ARG A 450 -26.53 8.19 -27.60
C ARG A 450 -25.11 8.66 -27.96
N ARG A 451 -24.40 9.28 -27.01
CA ARG A 451 -23.03 9.77 -27.22
C ARG A 451 -22.06 9.01 -26.35
N CYS A 452 -20.97 8.52 -26.93
CA CYS A 452 -19.94 7.80 -26.18
C CYS A 452 -19.15 8.75 -25.29
N VAL A 453 -18.78 8.23 -24.11
CA VAL A 453 -17.84 8.90 -23.20
C VAL A 453 -16.42 8.70 -23.72
N ARG A 454 -15.54 9.70 -23.57
CA ARG A 454 -14.15 9.59 -24.00
C ARG A 454 -13.43 8.43 -23.30
N SER A 455 -12.69 7.64 -24.07
CA SER A 455 -12.05 6.41 -23.58
C SER A 455 -10.86 6.64 -22.65
N ASP A 456 -10.26 7.83 -22.66
CA ASP A 456 -9.08 8.19 -21.86
C ASP A 456 -9.42 9.04 -20.61
N THR A 457 -10.69 9.05 -20.20
CA THR A 457 -11.20 9.90 -19.11
C THR A 457 -11.88 9.09 -18.01
N ALA A 458 -11.43 9.27 -16.76
CA ALA A 458 -12.12 8.76 -15.57
C ALA A 458 -12.63 9.89 -14.69
N MET A 459 -13.59 9.58 -13.82
CA MET A 459 -14.17 10.56 -12.92
C MET A 459 -14.46 9.99 -11.54
N THR A 460 -14.43 10.86 -10.53
CA THR A 460 -14.89 10.53 -9.18
C THR A 460 -15.54 11.77 -8.57
N GLY A 461 -16.55 11.54 -7.74
CA GLY A 461 -17.32 12.59 -7.13
C GLY A 461 -18.65 12.06 -6.66
N GLU A 462 -19.06 12.51 -5.49
CA GLU A 462 -20.41 12.30 -5.00
C GLU A 462 -21.34 13.34 -5.63
N ILE A 463 -22.55 12.90 -5.99
CA ILE A 463 -23.57 13.75 -6.61
C ILE A 463 -24.73 13.96 -5.64
N THR A 464 -25.25 15.18 -5.59
CA THR A 464 -26.49 15.51 -4.86
C THR A 464 -27.67 15.63 -5.82
N LEU A 465 -28.91 15.60 -5.29
CA LEU A 465 -30.12 15.83 -6.10
C LEU A 465 -30.13 17.19 -6.83
N ARG A 466 -29.38 18.18 -6.33
CA ARG A 466 -29.21 19.50 -6.97
C ARG A 466 -28.13 19.51 -8.04
N GLY A 467 -27.44 18.39 -8.25
CA GLY A 467 -26.33 18.26 -9.18
C GLY A 467 -25.01 18.85 -8.68
N LEU A 468 -24.89 19.19 -7.39
CA LEU A 468 -23.59 19.58 -6.83
C LEU A 468 -22.69 18.35 -6.72
N VAL A 469 -21.42 18.52 -7.09
CA VAL A 469 -20.37 17.50 -6.93
C VAL A 469 -19.62 17.74 -5.63
N LEU A 470 -19.71 16.78 -4.70
CA LEU A 470 -19.09 16.84 -3.38
C LEU A 470 -17.70 16.19 -3.37
N PRO A 471 -16.80 16.64 -2.46
CA PRO A 471 -15.45 16.11 -2.37
C PRO A 471 -15.43 14.65 -1.91
N VAL A 472 -14.43 13.92 -2.37
CA VAL A 472 -14.27 12.48 -2.07
C VAL A 472 -12.86 12.20 -1.53
N GLY A 473 -12.72 11.14 -0.73
CA GLY A 473 -11.42 10.68 -0.23
C GLY A 473 -10.65 9.81 -1.22
N GLY A 474 -9.38 9.52 -0.86
CA GLY A 474 -8.51 8.59 -1.60
C GLY A 474 -8.07 9.09 -2.98
N ILE A 475 -7.93 10.42 -3.15
CA ILE A 475 -7.63 11.04 -4.46
C ILE A 475 -6.32 10.53 -5.04
N LYS A 476 -5.30 10.38 -4.20
CA LYS A 476 -3.98 9.88 -4.58
C LYS A 476 -4.04 8.48 -5.18
N GLU A 477 -4.66 7.54 -4.47
CA GLU A 477 -4.77 6.15 -4.92
C GLU A 477 -5.63 6.03 -6.17
N LYS A 478 -6.70 6.83 -6.26
CA LYS A 478 -7.58 6.92 -7.44
C LYS A 478 -6.83 7.44 -8.66
N LEU A 479 -5.99 8.47 -8.49
CA LEU A 479 -5.17 9.01 -9.59
C LEU A 479 -4.08 8.03 -10.02
N LEU A 480 -3.43 7.34 -9.09
CA LEU A 480 -2.49 6.27 -9.41
C LEU A 480 -3.19 5.11 -10.14
N ALA A 481 -4.42 4.77 -9.76
CA ALA A 481 -5.22 3.75 -10.45
C ALA A 481 -5.56 4.17 -11.88
N ALA A 482 -5.96 5.43 -12.08
CA ALA A 482 -6.21 6.00 -13.40
C ALA A 482 -4.94 5.95 -14.28
N GLN A 483 -3.79 6.35 -13.74
CA GLN A 483 -2.51 6.29 -14.46
C GLN A 483 -2.14 4.84 -14.85
N ARG A 484 -2.25 3.89 -13.93
CA ARG A 484 -2.02 2.45 -14.21
C ARG A 484 -2.94 1.91 -15.29
N ALA A 485 -4.17 2.41 -15.34
CA ALA A 485 -5.16 2.06 -16.35
C ALA A 485 -4.91 2.74 -17.71
N GLY A 486 -3.89 3.60 -17.83
CA GLY A 486 -3.58 4.34 -19.06
C GLY A 486 -4.48 5.56 -19.29
N ILE A 487 -5.22 6.00 -18.28
CA ILE A 487 -6.16 7.12 -18.35
C ILE A 487 -5.38 8.43 -18.29
N ARG A 488 -5.56 9.28 -19.30
CA ARG A 488 -4.82 10.55 -19.44
C ARG A 488 -5.50 11.70 -18.71
N HIS A 489 -6.81 11.61 -18.49
CA HIS A 489 -7.60 12.68 -17.91
C HIS A 489 -8.46 12.20 -16.75
N VAL A 490 -8.41 12.93 -15.63
CA VAL A 490 -9.25 12.62 -14.47
C VAL A 490 -10.05 13.83 -14.06
N VAL A 491 -11.37 13.63 -13.94
CA VAL A 491 -12.32 14.64 -13.48
C VAL A 491 -12.49 14.54 -11.96
N LEU A 492 -12.19 15.62 -11.25
CA LEU A 492 -12.25 15.70 -9.79
C LEU A 492 -13.13 16.85 -9.29
N PRO A 493 -13.72 16.74 -8.09
CA PRO A 493 -14.40 17.85 -7.44
C PRO A 493 -13.42 19.00 -7.14
N LYS A 494 -13.80 20.26 -7.37
CA LYS A 494 -12.93 21.44 -7.08
C LYS A 494 -12.37 21.44 -5.66
N ARG A 495 -13.18 21.02 -4.68
CA ARG A 495 -12.79 21.02 -3.26
C ARG A 495 -11.66 20.03 -2.93
N ASN A 496 -11.32 19.11 -3.83
CA ASN A 496 -10.18 18.21 -3.71
C ASN A 496 -8.87 18.78 -4.30
N GLU A 497 -8.85 20.02 -4.78
CA GLU A 497 -7.65 20.66 -5.33
C GLU A 497 -6.47 20.68 -4.35
N LYS A 498 -6.76 20.87 -3.05
CA LYS A 498 -5.77 20.80 -1.97
C LYS A 498 -5.06 19.45 -1.86
N ASP A 499 -5.69 18.36 -2.30
CA ASP A 499 -5.17 16.99 -2.18
C ASP A 499 -4.26 16.63 -3.38
N LEU A 500 -4.07 17.56 -4.34
CA LEU A 500 -3.23 17.37 -5.53
C LEU A 500 -1.75 17.72 -5.33
N VAL A 501 -1.41 18.41 -4.24
CA VAL A 501 -0.09 19.05 -4.04
C VAL A 501 1.07 18.03 -3.87
N GLU A 502 0.78 16.73 -3.75
CA GLU A 502 1.77 15.70 -3.44
C GLU A 502 1.90 14.57 -4.49
N LEU A 503 1.58 14.85 -5.75
CA LEU A 503 1.44 13.82 -6.78
C LEU A 503 2.41 13.99 -7.95
N PRO A 504 3.43 13.11 -8.10
CA PRO A 504 4.25 13.02 -9.31
C PRO A 504 3.48 12.23 -10.38
N VAL A 505 2.31 12.70 -10.79
CA VAL A 505 1.39 11.95 -11.65
C VAL A 505 1.32 12.60 -13.03
N ASN A 506 1.64 11.84 -14.07
CA ASN A 506 1.56 12.23 -15.49
C ASN A 506 0.11 12.28 -16.02
N VAL A 507 -0.87 12.61 -15.17
CA VAL A 507 -2.30 12.63 -15.51
C VAL A 507 -2.79 14.07 -15.46
N LYS A 508 -3.49 14.51 -16.51
CA LYS A 508 -4.11 15.83 -16.54
C LYS A 508 -5.37 15.83 -15.69
N VAL A 509 -5.35 16.57 -14.59
CA VAL A 509 -6.50 16.72 -13.69
C VAL A 509 -7.40 17.86 -14.18
N ILE A 510 -8.69 17.57 -14.32
CA ILE A 510 -9.73 18.52 -14.67
C ILE A 510 -10.58 18.79 -13.43
N LEU A 511 -10.52 20.02 -12.90
CA LEU A 511 -11.25 20.43 -11.70
C LEU A 511 -12.67 20.93 -12.03
N CYS A 512 -13.67 20.26 -11.49
CA CYS A 512 -15.07 20.62 -11.67
C CYS A 512 -15.56 21.57 -10.59
N CYS A 513 -15.71 22.83 -10.97
CA CYS A 513 -16.14 23.94 -10.10
C CYS A 513 -17.65 24.15 -10.04
N ALA A 514 -18.43 23.43 -10.85
CA ALA A 514 -19.81 23.77 -11.14
C ALA A 514 -20.75 22.58 -10.94
N PRO A 515 -22.07 22.81 -10.77
CA PRO A 515 -23.07 21.76 -10.88
C PRO A 515 -22.80 20.86 -12.08
N LEU A 516 -23.04 19.55 -11.96
CA LEU A 516 -22.84 18.53 -13.00
C LEU A 516 -23.39 18.99 -14.37
N ALA A 517 -24.45 19.80 -14.33
CA ALA A 517 -25.02 20.52 -15.44
C ALA A 517 -24.03 21.33 -16.29
N ILE A 518 -23.26 22.18 -15.63
CA ILE A 518 -22.26 23.06 -16.24
C ILE A 518 -21.00 22.26 -16.58
N MET A 519 -20.71 21.18 -15.83
CA MET A 519 -19.66 20.23 -16.16
C MET A 519 -19.94 19.56 -17.53
N LEU A 520 -21.14 19.03 -17.73
CA LEU A 520 -21.55 18.42 -19.00
C LEU A 520 -21.59 19.44 -20.16
N GLN A 521 -21.97 20.70 -19.89
CA GLN A 521 -21.98 21.76 -20.89
C GLN A 521 -20.56 22.24 -21.27
N LYS A 522 -19.62 22.30 -20.32
CA LYS A 522 -18.19 22.55 -20.60
C LYS A 522 -17.56 21.37 -21.35
N LEU A 523 -17.89 20.13 -20.97
CA LEU A 523 -17.51 18.90 -21.68
C LEU A 523 -18.07 18.85 -23.12
N HIS A 524 -19.10 19.65 -23.42
CA HIS A 524 -19.69 19.83 -24.74
C HIS A 524 -18.90 20.81 -25.64
N HIS A 525 -18.22 21.80 -25.04
CA HIS A 525 -17.44 22.83 -25.77
C HIS A 525 -15.95 22.49 -25.87
N SER A 526 -15.36 21.91 -24.83
CA SER A 526 -14.04 21.28 -24.94
C SER A 526 -14.25 19.87 -25.46
N SER A 527 -13.75 19.56 -26.66
CA SER A 527 -13.87 18.35 -27.48
C SER A 527 -13.63 17.01 -26.73
N ILE A 528 -14.48 16.70 -25.75
CA ILE A 528 -14.42 15.53 -24.85
C ILE A 528 -15.58 14.56 -25.15
N LEU A 529 -16.58 14.99 -25.92
CA LEU A 529 -17.57 14.12 -26.57
C LEU A 529 -17.09 13.89 -28.01
N LEU A 530 -16.75 12.65 -28.36
CA LEU A 530 -16.42 12.28 -29.74
C LEU A 530 -17.66 12.52 -30.63
N LEU A 531 -17.61 13.59 -31.43
CA LEU A 531 -18.40 13.70 -32.65
C LEU A 531 -17.83 12.69 -33.65
N GLN A 532 -18.37 11.47 -33.63
CA GLN A 532 -18.33 10.60 -34.78
C GLN A 532 -19.77 10.42 -35.27
N ASN A 533 -20.18 11.30 -36.17
CA ASN A 533 -21.11 10.96 -37.23
C ASN A 533 -20.60 11.62 -38.50
N GLN A 534 -19.98 10.82 -39.37
CA GLN A 534 -20.10 11.06 -40.79
C GLN A 534 -21.56 10.87 -41.16
N LEU A 535 -22.19 11.94 -41.68
CA LEU A 535 -23.43 12.04 -42.45
C LEU A 535 -24.18 13.33 -42.03
N GLU A 536 -24.56 14.11 -43.05
CA GLU A 536 -25.27 15.40 -43.00
C GLU A 536 -24.41 16.68 -42.89
N VAL A 537 -23.61 16.90 -43.93
CA VAL A 537 -23.24 18.25 -44.40
C VAL A 537 -24.47 18.85 -45.09
N SER A 538 -25.22 19.73 -44.42
CA SER A 538 -26.10 20.72 -45.09
C SER A 538 -26.75 21.80 -44.19
N LEU A 539 -26.53 21.83 -42.86
CA LEU A 539 -27.26 22.76 -41.98
C LEU A 539 -26.40 23.69 -41.11
N VAL A 540 -25.07 23.66 -41.26
CA VAL A 540 -24.16 24.50 -40.44
C VAL A 540 -23.98 25.92 -41.03
N SER A 541 -24.30 26.15 -42.31
CA SER A 541 -24.12 27.48 -42.92
C SER A 541 -25.11 28.54 -42.46
N THR A 542 -26.25 28.15 -41.88
CA THR A 542 -27.34 29.11 -41.56
C THR A 542 -27.26 29.68 -40.14
N VAL A 543 -26.42 29.12 -39.26
CA VAL A 543 -26.31 29.55 -37.85
C VAL A 543 -25.11 30.49 -37.64
N GLU A 544 -24.05 30.39 -38.44
CA GLU A 544 -22.92 31.34 -38.39
C GLU A 544 -23.27 32.74 -38.93
N GLU A 545 -24.22 32.87 -39.87
CA GLU A 545 -24.71 34.18 -40.35
C GLU A 545 -25.69 34.87 -39.38
N ALA A 546 -26.26 34.14 -38.42
CA ALA A 546 -27.19 34.72 -37.44
C ALA A 546 -26.46 35.26 -36.18
N LEU A 547 -25.30 34.70 -35.85
CA LEU A 547 -24.51 35.10 -34.66
C LEU A 547 -23.54 36.26 -34.92
N THR A 548 -23.25 36.58 -36.17
CA THR A 548 -22.43 37.76 -36.55
C THR A 548 -23.24 39.06 -36.63
N LYS A 549 -24.57 39.02 -36.60
CA LYS A 549 -25.45 40.22 -36.65
C LYS A 549 -25.92 40.74 -35.29
N THR A 550 -25.54 40.12 -34.18
CA THR A 550 -26.03 40.49 -32.82
C THR A 550 -24.97 41.10 -31.89
N PHE A 551 -23.75 41.32 -32.36
CA PHE A 551 -22.67 41.97 -31.60
C PHE A 551 -21.97 43.08 -32.40
N ASP A 552 -22.73 43.99 -33.01
CA ASP A 552 -22.22 45.29 -33.46
C ASP A 552 -23.09 46.39 -32.83
N GLY A 553 -22.56 47.03 -31.80
CA GLY A 553 -23.33 47.98 -30.99
C GLY A 553 -22.55 48.69 -29.87
N GLY A 554 -21.36 49.21 -30.19
CA GLY A 554 -20.85 50.48 -29.64
C GLY A 554 -20.46 50.57 -28.17
N LEU A 555 -19.15 50.64 -27.91
CA LEU A 555 -18.57 51.59 -26.94
C LEU A 555 -17.24 52.10 -27.51
N ALA A 556 -17.21 53.39 -27.83
CA ALA A 556 -16.08 54.14 -28.36
C ALA A 556 -15.02 54.44 -27.27
N PRO A 557 -13.79 54.85 -27.64
CA PRO A 557 -12.59 54.62 -26.86
C PRO A 557 -12.23 55.79 -25.92
N ILE A 558 -11.59 55.49 -24.79
CA ILE A 558 -10.82 56.48 -24.03
C ILE A 558 -9.39 55.95 -23.84
N SER A 559 -8.48 56.70 -24.43
CA SER A 559 -7.03 56.57 -24.46
C SER A 559 -6.34 57.17 -23.22
N LYS A 560 -5.13 56.65 -22.90
CA LYS A 560 -4.10 57.15 -21.95
C LYS A 560 -4.51 57.00 -20.48
N LEU A 561 -3.74 56.36 -19.58
CA LEU A 561 -2.30 56.25 -19.34
C LEU A 561 -1.97 54.88 -18.75
#